data_AF-A0A9P3JNF9-F1
#
_entry.id   AF-A0A9P3JNF9-F1
#
_cell.length_a   1.000
_cell.length_b   1.000
_cell.length_c   1.000
_cell.angle_alpha   90.00
_cell.angle_beta   90.00
_cell.angle_gamma   90.00
#
_symmetry.space_group_name_H-M   'P 1'
#
loop_
_entity.id
_entity.type
_entity.pdbx_description
1 polymer ?
#
loop_
_entity_poly.entity_id
_entity_poly.type
_entity_poly.pdbx_seq_one_letter_code
_entity_poly.pdbx_strand_id
1 'polypeptide(L)'
;LPSAFPSCLSPPIRSCPLSFLPPRQTLTHGANAAVSSIFLTDAPLLFPPSQLALAAIKLANNASCAIPSFQSLLESIVAAAPRGAAGAAANGHASSGHPHTAAGLLAAVKSIEHMVKSSGPLPAADVVKRIDRKLKYCRNPSLMLQDRKERKERSKSKRASHSVALTAAPAIASSPLEDAAIRNAKRRRSTSTLPQGT
;
A
#
# COMPACT_ATOMS: atom_id res chain seq x y z
N LEU A 1 -7.97 44.37 -26.12
CA LEU A 1 -8.92 43.48 -25.39
C LEU A 1 -8.15 42.32 -24.77
N PRO A 2 -7.81 42.37 -23.47
CA PRO A 2 -7.39 41.18 -22.74
C PRO A 2 -8.39 40.91 -21.61
N SER A 3 -9.07 39.76 -21.64
CA SER A 3 -9.88 39.28 -20.51
C SER A 3 -9.08 38.25 -19.73
N ALA A 4 -8.86 38.60 -18.47
CA ALA A 4 -8.07 37.90 -17.46
C ALA A 4 -8.60 36.50 -17.11
N PHE A 5 -7.67 35.62 -16.79
CA PHE A 5 -7.88 34.38 -16.05
C PHE A 5 -8.25 34.70 -14.58
N PRO A 6 -9.23 34.02 -13.95
CA PRO A 6 -9.41 34.12 -12.52
C PRO A 6 -8.46 33.15 -11.80
N SER A 7 -7.53 33.75 -11.06
CA SER A 7 -6.61 33.11 -10.14
C SER A 7 -7.35 32.33 -9.06
N CYS A 8 -6.91 31.09 -8.80
CA CYS A 8 -7.30 30.27 -7.66
C CYS A 8 -6.88 30.96 -6.35
N LEU A 9 -7.78 31.75 -5.76
CA LEU A 9 -7.63 32.30 -4.43
C LEU A 9 -7.98 31.20 -3.41
N SER A 10 -6.98 30.73 -2.68
CA SER A 10 -7.17 29.86 -1.52
C SER A 10 -7.97 30.62 -0.46
N PRO A 11 -9.11 30.10 0.05
CA PRO A 11 -9.78 30.76 1.16
C PRO A 11 -9.00 30.52 2.47
N PRO A 12 -8.88 31.56 3.31
CA PRO A 12 -8.25 31.45 4.61
C PRO A 12 -9.10 30.60 5.56
N ILE A 13 -8.40 29.92 6.45
CA ILE A 13 -8.86 29.13 7.60
C ILE A 13 -10.15 29.73 8.19
N ARG A 14 -11.31 29.20 7.76
CA ARG A 14 -12.60 29.50 8.38
C ARG A 14 -12.64 28.75 9.70
N SER A 15 -12.72 29.51 10.79
CA SER A 15 -13.05 29.03 12.12
C SER A 15 -14.21 28.03 12.05
N CYS A 16 -13.96 26.79 12.47
CA CYS A 16 -14.94 25.72 12.42
C CYS A 16 -16.15 26.07 13.29
N PRO A 17 -17.39 25.95 12.79
CA PRO A 17 -18.56 26.10 13.62
C PRO A 17 -18.61 24.93 14.63
N LEU A 18 -18.63 25.27 15.93
CA LEU A 18 -18.69 24.36 17.09
C LEU A 18 -19.94 23.45 17.15
N SER A 19 -20.81 23.47 16.13
CA SER A 19 -22.13 22.85 16.17
C SER A 19 -22.23 21.47 15.52
N PHE A 20 -21.12 20.91 15.00
CA PHE A 20 -21.15 19.58 14.41
C PHE A 20 -19.89 18.80 14.76
N LEU A 21 -19.79 18.36 16.02
CA LEU A 21 -18.86 17.29 16.38
C LEU A 21 -19.21 16.08 15.51
N PRO A 22 -18.34 15.69 14.57
CA PRO A 22 -18.69 14.64 13.66
C PRO A 22 -18.75 13.32 14.47
N PRO A 23 -19.67 12.38 14.14
CA PRO A 23 -19.84 11.14 14.89
C PRO A 23 -18.49 10.46 15.12
N ARG A 24 -18.22 9.82 16.28
CA ARG A 24 -16.91 9.18 16.57
C ARG A 24 -16.41 8.26 15.43
N GLN A 25 -17.35 7.67 14.68
CA GLN A 25 -17.10 6.84 13.50
C GLN A 25 -16.44 7.59 12.32
N THR A 26 -16.69 8.89 12.18
CA THR A 26 -16.07 9.73 11.14
C THR A 26 -14.58 9.99 11.45
N LEU A 27 -14.24 10.19 12.73
CA LEU A 27 -12.86 10.40 13.15
C LEU A 27 -12.05 9.11 12.99
N THR A 28 -12.62 7.95 13.33
CA THR A 28 -11.94 6.67 13.13
C THR A 28 -11.76 6.36 11.65
N HIS A 29 -12.75 6.64 10.81
CA HIS A 29 -12.62 6.50 9.36
C HIS A 29 -11.53 7.42 8.78
N GLY A 30 -11.53 8.70 9.17
CA GLY A 30 -10.49 9.65 8.79
C GLY A 30 -9.10 9.26 9.30
N ALA A 31 -9.01 8.72 10.51
CA ALA A 31 -7.76 8.24 11.08
C ALA A 31 -7.23 7.03 10.30
N ASN A 32 -8.07 6.08 9.91
CA ASN A 32 -7.66 4.95 9.07
C ASN A 32 -7.15 5.41 7.69
N ALA A 33 -7.79 6.41 7.08
CA ALA A 33 -7.29 7.00 5.85
C ALA A 33 -5.92 7.69 6.05
N ALA A 34 -5.72 8.37 7.18
CA ALA A 34 -4.45 8.99 7.54
C ALA A 34 -3.35 7.97 7.86
N VAL A 35 -3.69 6.79 8.40
CA VAL A 35 -2.71 5.70 8.58
C VAL A 35 -2.16 5.28 7.22
N SER A 36 -3.01 5.10 6.21
CA SER A 36 -2.55 4.73 4.87
C SER A 36 -1.55 5.75 4.29
N SER A 37 -1.75 7.05 4.51
CA SER A 37 -0.80 8.07 4.04
C SER A 37 0.51 8.07 4.81
N ILE A 38 0.48 7.77 6.12
CA ILE A 38 1.68 7.56 6.93
C ILE A 38 2.49 6.36 6.41
N PHE A 39 1.83 5.27 6.04
CA PHE A 39 2.47 4.04 5.55
C PHE A 39 3.06 4.14 4.14
N LEU A 40 2.71 5.19 3.39
CA LEU A 40 3.38 5.52 2.12
C LEU A 40 4.73 6.23 2.34
N THR A 41 5.11 6.50 3.59
CA THR A 41 6.36 7.14 3.97
C THR A 41 7.24 6.21 4.81
N ASP A 42 8.46 6.63 5.10
CA ASP A 42 9.39 5.89 5.97
C ASP A 42 9.03 5.98 7.47
N ALA A 43 7.90 6.62 7.84
CA ALA A 43 7.46 6.76 9.22
C ALA A 43 7.39 5.45 10.03
N PRO A 44 6.91 4.33 9.47
CA PRO A 44 6.87 3.06 10.20
C PRO A 44 8.25 2.51 10.58
N LEU A 45 9.32 2.98 9.94
CA LEU A 45 10.69 2.60 10.26
C LEU A 45 11.32 3.49 11.35
N LEU A 46 10.79 4.70 11.56
CA LEU A 46 11.38 5.73 12.41
C LEU A 46 10.63 5.96 13.73
N PHE A 47 9.33 5.66 13.79
CA PHE A 47 8.49 5.99 14.94
C PHE A 47 7.74 4.76 15.48
N PRO A 48 7.55 4.66 16.80
CA PRO A 48 6.77 3.58 17.40
C PRO A 48 5.29 3.68 17.01
N PRO A 49 4.56 2.55 17.00
CA PRO A 49 3.17 2.50 16.56
C PRO A 49 2.23 3.41 17.37
N SER A 50 2.55 3.64 18.64
CA SER A 50 1.81 4.58 19.50
C SER A 50 1.88 6.03 18.99
N GLN A 51 3.05 6.46 18.50
CA GLN A 51 3.23 7.80 17.93
C GLN A 51 2.58 7.92 16.54
N LEU A 52 2.63 6.85 15.73
CA LEU A 52 1.93 6.80 14.45
C LEU A 52 0.41 6.91 14.63
N ALA A 53 -0.15 6.22 15.62
CA ALA A 53 -1.58 6.30 15.94
C ALA A 53 -1.98 7.72 16.37
N LEU A 54 -1.18 8.36 17.24
CA LEU A 54 -1.41 9.75 17.64
C LEU A 54 -1.33 10.72 16.46
N ALA A 55 -0.37 10.50 15.55
CA ALA A 55 -0.25 11.29 14.34
C ALA A 55 -1.46 11.12 13.41
N ALA A 56 -1.94 9.88 13.22
CA ALA A 56 -3.14 9.60 12.43
C ALA A 56 -4.38 10.30 13.00
N ILE A 57 -4.58 10.26 14.33
CA ILE A 57 -5.67 10.96 15.01
C ILE A 57 -5.55 12.47 14.81
N LYS A 58 -4.33 13.04 14.94
CA LYS A 58 -4.12 14.48 14.73
C LYS A 58 -4.39 14.90 13.29
N LEU A 59 -3.95 14.11 12.31
CA LEU A 59 -4.20 14.38 10.88
C LEU A 59 -5.70 14.34 10.58
N ALA A 60 -6.42 13.34 11.08
CA ALA A 60 -7.87 13.26 10.96
C ALA A 60 -8.56 14.44 11.68
N ASN A 61 -8.04 14.83 12.85
CA ASN A 61 -8.56 15.97 13.59
C ASN A 61 -8.36 17.30 12.85
N ASN A 62 -7.24 17.48 12.16
CA ASN A 62 -7.00 18.67 11.34
C ASN A 62 -7.99 18.77 10.17
N ALA A 63 -8.47 17.63 9.65
CA ALA A 63 -9.46 17.59 8.58
C ALA A 63 -10.90 17.78 9.09
N SER A 64 -11.21 17.24 10.28
CA SER A 64 -12.58 17.17 10.80
C SER A 64 -12.88 18.16 11.94
N CYS A 65 -11.88 18.89 12.43
CA CYS A 65 -11.97 19.88 13.50
C CYS A 65 -12.66 19.36 14.79
N ALA A 66 -12.50 18.07 15.11
CA ALA A 66 -13.25 17.38 16.16
C ALA A 66 -12.75 17.67 17.58
N ILE A 67 -11.46 18.00 17.74
CA ILE A 67 -10.77 18.22 19.00
C ILE A 67 -10.18 19.63 18.96
N PRO A 68 -10.66 20.56 19.81
CA PRO A 68 -10.27 21.98 19.77
C PRO A 68 -8.80 22.21 20.15
N SER A 69 -8.20 21.38 21.02
CA SER A 69 -6.78 21.44 21.35
C SER A 69 -6.14 20.06 21.54
N PHE A 70 -5.45 19.58 20.50
CA PHE A 70 -4.72 18.30 20.55
C PHE A 70 -3.60 18.30 21.62
N GLN A 71 -3.00 19.46 21.90
CA GLN A 71 -1.97 19.60 22.93
C GLN A 71 -2.52 19.32 24.33
N SER A 72 -3.68 19.90 24.69
CA SER A 72 -4.32 19.68 26.00
C SER A 72 -4.74 18.21 26.18
N LEU A 73 -5.13 17.55 25.09
CA LEU A 73 -5.40 16.10 25.10
C LEU A 73 -4.14 15.30 25.45
N LEU A 74 -3.00 15.60 24.83
CA LEU A 74 -1.74 14.93 25.13
C LEU A 74 -1.28 15.17 26.57
N GLU A 75 -1.40 16.40 27.06
CA GLU A 75 -1.05 16.75 28.45
C GLU A 75 -1.92 15.97 29.46
N SER A 76 -3.22 15.84 29.20
CA SER A 76 -4.14 15.03 30.00
C SER A 76 -3.76 13.55 30.00
N ILE A 77 -3.42 12.98 28.84
CA ILE A 77 -3.01 11.58 28.72
C ILE A 77 -1.69 11.31 29.47
N VAL A 78 -0.72 12.20 29.34
CA VAL A 78 0.58 12.09 30.05
C VAL A 78 0.41 12.28 31.55
N ALA A 79 -0.48 13.17 31.99
CA ALA A 79 -0.79 13.37 33.41
C ALA A 79 -1.56 12.20 34.04
N ALA A 80 -2.44 11.55 33.27
CA ALA A 80 -3.24 10.40 33.70
C ALA A 80 -2.48 9.06 33.63
N ALA A 81 -1.33 9.01 32.93
CA ALA A 81 -0.51 7.82 32.85
C ALA A 81 0.04 7.47 34.26
N PRO A 82 -0.16 6.24 34.76
CA PRO A 82 0.35 5.86 36.06
C PRO A 82 1.88 6.00 36.08
N ARG A 83 2.39 6.78 37.03
CA ARG A 83 3.83 7.05 37.28
C ARG A 83 4.59 5.81 37.80
N GLY A 84 4.32 4.62 37.26
CA GLY A 84 4.80 3.32 37.76
C GLY A 84 5.83 2.62 36.86
N ALA A 85 6.34 3.24 35.80
CA ALA A 85 7.33 2.64 34.90
C ALA A 85 8.75 3.24 35.03
N ALA A 86 9.07 3.90 36.14
CA ALA A 86 10.44 4.30 36.49
C ALA A 86 11.28 3.14 37.08
N GLY A 87 10.89 1.89 36.82
CA GLY A 87 11.48 0.68 37.37
C GLY A 87 11.45 -0.50 36.39
N ALA A 88 12.01 -0.32 35.19
CA ALA A 88 12.31 -1.43 34.27
C ALA A 88 13.53 -1.12 33.38
N ALA A 89 14.50 -0.35 33.91
CA ALA A 89 15.77 -0.03 33.25
C ALA A 89 16.79 -1.19 33.34
N ALA A 90 16.34 -2.43 33.19
CA ALA A 90 17.20 -3.61 33.24
C ALA A 90 16.63 -4.71 32.35
N ASN A 91 16.64 -4.50 31.03
CA ASN A 91 16.93 -5.54 30.03
C ASN A 91 17.04 -4.91 28.64
N GLY A 92 18.16 -5.20 27.97
CA GLY A 92 18.66 -4.45 26.82
C GLY A 92 17.86 -4.60 25.53
N HIS A 93 17.31 -3.50 25.05
CA HIS A 93 17.42 -3.02 23.67
C HIS A 93 16.97 -1.55 23.69
N ALA A 94 17.91 -0.62 23.89
CA ALA A 94 17.61 0.80 23.96
C ALA A 94 17.23 1.34 22.56
N SER A 95 15.99 1.14 22.14
CA SER A 95 15.43 1.83 20.97
C SER A 95 14.90 3.20 21.41
N SER A 96 15.72 4.22 21.13
CA SER A 96 15.40 5.66 21.12
C SER A 96 14.84 6.26 22.42
N GLY A 97 15.67 7.05 23.10
CA GLY A 97 15.31 7.89 24.25
C GLY A 97 14.32 8.99 23.88
N HIS A 98 13.06 8.63 23.66
CA HIS A 98 12.00 9.60 23.44
C HIS A 98 11.48 10.08 24.80
N PRO A 99 11.53 11.39 25.09
CA PRO A 99 10.98 11.89 26.34
C PRO A 99 9.47 11.60 26.36
N HIS A 100 9.00 10.90 27.39
CA HIS A 100 7.57 10.72 27.70
C HIS A 100 6.94 12.03 28.18
N THR A 101 7.31 13.15 27.56
CA THR A 101 6.76 14.47 27.80
C THR A 101 5.80 14.79 26.67
N ALA A 102 4.73 15.54 26.98
CA ALA A 102 3.76 15.97 25.98
C ALA A 102 4.43 16.74 24.82
N ALA A 103 5.46 17.54 25.11
CA ALA A 103 6.24 18.28 24.12
C ALA A 103 7.02 17.35 23.17
N GLY A 104 7.65 16.29 23.68
CA GLY A 104 8.35 15.29 22.87
C GLY A 104 7.42 14.58 21.91
N LEU A 105 6.29 14.10 22.42
CA LEU A 105 5.25 13.45 21.61
C LEU A 105 4.70 14.38 20.55
N LEU A 106 4.47 15.65 20.88
CA LEU A 106 4.00 16.64 19.92
C LEU A 106 5.03 16.91 18.82
N ALA A 107 6.32 16.93 19.16
CA ALA A 107 7.40 17.09 18.19
C ALA A 107 7.48 15.89 17.23
N ALA A 108 7.40 14.66 17.74
CA ALA A 108 7.35 13.46 16.92
C ALA A 108 6.14 13.46 15.97
N VAL A 109 4.96 13.78 16.48
CA VAL A 109 3.74 13.88 15.69
C VAL A 109 3.85 14.96 14.60
N LYS A 110 4.47 16.12 14.90
CA LYS A 110 4.74 17.16 13.89
C LYS A 110 5.74 16.69 12.82
N SER A 111 6.75 15.91 13.21
CA SER A 111 7.71 15.34 12.27
C SER A 111 7.05 14.36 11.30
N ILE A 112 6.20 13.45 11.81
CA ILE A 112 5.42 12.53 10.97
C ILE A 112 4.51 13.31 10.02
N GLU A 113 3.80 14.32 10.53
CA GLU A 113 2.94 15.20 9.71
C GLU A 113 3.73 15.89 8.59
N HIS A 114 4.95 16.34 8.86
CA HIS A 114 5.83 16.91 7.85
C HIS A 114 6.20 15.86 6.78
N MET A 115 6.58 14.65 7.17
CA MET A 115 6.95 13.59 6.23
C MET A 115 5.79 13.20 5.30
N VAL A 116 4.58 13.12 5.83
CA VAL A 116 3.38 12.86 5.02
C VAL A 116 3.15 13.99 4.03
N LYS A 117 3.27 15.25 4.44
CA LYS A 117 3.12 16.42 3.55
C LYS A 117 4.24 16.51 2.50
N SER A 118 5.46 16.11 2.85
CA SER A 118 6.62 16.14 1.95
C SER A 118 6.72 14.91 1.03
N SER A 119 5.90 13.88 1.22
CA SER A 119 5.92 12.63 0.43
C SER A 119 5.65 12.83 -1.06
N GLY A 120 5.09 13.98 -1.45
CA GLY A 120 4.85 14.34 -2.83
C GLY A 120 3.68 13.58 -3.46
N PRO A 121 3.38 13.84 -4.74
CA PRO A 121 2.35 13.10 -5.46
C PRO A 121 2.77 11.66 -5.72
N LEU A 122 1.79 10.75 -5.85
CA LEU A 122 2.08 9.40 -6.30
C LEU A 122 2.76 9.42 -7.68
N PRO A 123 3.73 8.53 -7.93
CA PRO A 123 4.44 8.49 -9.19
C PRO A 123 3.48 8.21 -10.35
N ALA A 124 3.66 8.94 -11.45
CA ALA A 124 2.85 8.79 -12.64
C ALA A 124 3.05 7.40 -13.29
N ALA A 125 2.00 6.87 -13.91
CA ALA A 125 1.97 5.50 -14.42
C ALA A 125 3.03 5.24 -15.52
N ASP A 126 3.41 6.25 -16.29
CA ASP A 126 4.46 6.18 -17.30
C ASP A 126 5.85 6.01 -16.68
N VAL A 127 6.13 6.73 -15.58
CA VAL A 127 7.37 6.60 -14.79
C VAL A 127 7.45 5.19 -14.20
N VAL A 128 6.36 4.70 -13.59
CA VAL A 128 6.30 3.34 -13.04
C VAL A 128 6.56 2.29 -14.11
N LYS A 129 5.94 2.41 -15.30
CA LYS A 129 6.18 1.50 -16.44
C LYS A 129 7.62 1.55 -16.93
N ARG A 130 8.24 2.73 -16.96
CA ARG A 130 9.64 2.89 -17.36
C ARG A 130 10.58 2.20 -16.37
N ILE A 131 10.33 2.37 -15.07
CA ILE A 131 11.08 1.69 -14.01
C ILE A 131 10.90 0.17 -14.12
N ASP A 132 9.68 -0.33 -14.29
CA ASP A 132 9.40 -1.76 -14.44
C ASP A 132 10.15 -2.40 -15.62
N ARG A 133 10.21 -1.70 -16.77
CA ARG A 133 11.02 -2.14 -17.92
C ARG A 133 12.51 -2.27 -17.56
N LYS A 134 13.06 -1.33 -16.79
CA LYS A 134 14.46 -1.39 -16.32
C LYS A 134 14.66 -2.51 -15.29
N LEU A 135 13.75 -2.65 -14.33
CA LEU A 135 13.78 -3.71 -13.33
C LEU A 135 13.72 -5.10 -13.96
N LYS A 136 12.96 -5.27 -15.04
CA LYS A 136 12.91 -6.52 -15.80
C LYS A 136 14.26 -6.92 -16.40
N TYR A 137 15.07 -5.94 -16.81
CA TYR A 137 16.41 -6.19 -17.35
C TYR A 137 17.44 -6.46 -16.24
N CYS A 138 17.34 -5.76 -15.12
CA CYS A 138 18.25 -5.91 -13.98
C CYS A 138 17.86 -7.06 -13.03
N ARG A 139 16.85 -7.87 -13.37
CA ARG A 139 16.37 -8.94 -12.50
C ARG A 139 17.39 -10.07 -12.44
N ASN A 140 17.66 -10.57 -11.24
CA ASN A 140 18.66 -11.61 -11.03
C ASN A 140 18.30 -12.89 -11.85
N PRO A 141 19.19 -13.35 -12.75
CA PRO A 141 18.92 -14.50 -13.62
C PRO A 141 18.71 -15.81 -12.85
N SER A 142 19.34 -16.00 -11.69
CA SER A 142 19.16 -17.23 -10.90
C SER A 142 17.75 -17.34 -10.32
N LEU A 143 17.16 -16.23 -9.90
CA LEU A 143 15.76 -16.16 -9.47
C LEU A 143 14.79 -16.35 -10.64
N MET A 144 15.15 -15.87 -11.84
CA MET A 144 14.31 -16.05 -13.03
C MET A 144 14.17 -17.52 -13.46
N LEU A 145 15.22 -18.32 -13.27
CA LEU A 145 15.17 -19.75 -13.52
C LEU A 145 14.29 -20.50 -12.51
N GLN A 146 14.31 -20.08 -11.24
CA GLN A 146 13.42 -20.62 -10.21
C GLN A 146 11.95 -20.35 -10.53
N ASP A 147 11.59 -19.10 -10.85
CA ASP A 147 10.22 -18.75 -11.25
C ASP A 147 9.73 -19.57 -12.46
N ARG A 148 10.62 -19.78 -13.44
CA ARG A 148 10.30 -20.57 -14.64
C ARG A 148 10.10 -22.05 -14.30
N LYS A 149 10.91 -22.60 -13.39
CA LYS A 149 10.79 -23.98 -12.90
C LYS A 149 9.51 -24.17 -12.09
N GLU A 150 9.22 -23.27 -11.15
CA GLU A 150 7.99 -23.31 -10.35
C GLU A 150 6.75 -23.18 -11.25
N ARG A 151 6.77 -22.27 -12.23
CA ARG A 151 5.68 -22.14 -13.21
C ARG A 151 5.50 -23.42 -14.04
N LYS A 152 6.59 -24.08 -14.42
CA LYS A 152 6.55 -25.36 -15.16
C LYS A 152 5.97 -26.47 -14.29
N GLU A 153 6.37 -26.56 -13.03
CA GLU A 153 5.84 -27.53 -12.06
C GLU A 153 4.35 -27.30 -11.80
N ARG A 154 3.92 -26.06 -11.53
CA ARG A 154 2.48 -25.71 -11.40
C ARG A 154 1.68 -26.10 -12.65
N SER A 155 2.24 -25.92 -13.85
CA SER A 155 1.57 -26.33 -15.09
C SER A 155 1.49 -27.85 -15.28
N LYS A 156 2.49 -28.59 -14.78
CA LYS A 156 2.53 -30.06 -14.82
C LYS A 156 1.56 -30.64 -13.81
N SER A 157 1.49 -30.08 -12.59
CA SER A 157 0.54 -30.50 -11.56
C SER A 157 -0.91 -30.28 -12.01
N LYS A 158 -1.23 -29.12 -12.62
CA LYS A 158 -2.57 -28.89 -13.19
C LYS A 158 -2.97 -29.91 -14.26
N ARG A 159 -2.02 -30.36 -15.09
CA ARG A 159 -2.25 -31.41 -16.09
C ARG A 159 -2.38 -32.80 -15.46
N ALA A 160 -1.59 -33.10 -14.43
CA ALA A 160 -1.68 -34.35 -13.68
C ALA A 160 -3.02 -34.46 -12.93
N SER A 161 -3.51 -33.38 -12.34
CA SER A 161 -4.86 -33.34 -11.73
C SER A 161 -5.97 -33.56 -12.76
N HIS A 162 -5.79 -33.05 -13.99
CA HIS A 162 -6.75 -33.27 -15.08
C HIS A 162 -6.69 -34.68 -15.68
N SER A 163 -5.51 -35.35 -15.67
CA SER A 163 -5.40 -36.72 -16.17
C SER A 163 -5.92 -37.76 -15.18
N VAL A 164 -5.79 -37.53 -13.86
CA VAL A 164 -6.30 -38.45 -12.83
C VAL A 164 -7.83 -38.39 -12.73
N ALA A 165 -8.46 -37.24 -13.05
CA ALA A 165 -9.91 -37.11 -13.11
C ALA A 165 -10.56 -37.86 -14.29
N LEU A 166 -9.81 -38.22 -15.32
CA LEU A 166 -10.31 -38.97 -16.49
C LEU A 166 -10.09 -40.49 -16.38
N THR A 167 -9.36 -40.97 -15.38
CA THR A 167 -9.13 -42.41 -15.15
C THR A 167 -10.07 -43.02 -14.09
N ALA A 168 -11.06 -42.26 -13.60
CA ALA A 168 -12.04 -42.70 -12.61
C ALA A 168 -13.48 -42.79 -13.16
N ALA A 169 -13.65 -43.08 -14.45
CA ALA A 169 -14.94 -43.40 -15.05
C ALA A 169 -14.82 -44.67 -15.91
N PRO A 170 -15.78 -45.61 -15.84
CA PRO A 170 -15.70 -46.86 -16.57
C PRO A 170 -15.87 -46.61 -18.07
N ALA A 171 -15.20 -47.46 -18.86
CA ALA A 171 -15.15 -47.41 -20.32
C ALA A 171 -16.55 -47.34 -20.96
N ILE A 172 -16.83 -46.25 -21.68
CA ILE A 172 -17.81 -46.23 -22.75
C ILE A 172 -17.12 -45.63 -23.97
N ALA A 173 -17.11 -46.44 -25.03
CA ALA A 173 -16.42 -46.21 -26.28
C ALA A 173 -16.89 -44.93 -27.00
N SER A 174 -15.94 -44.11 -27.43
CA SER A 174 -16.12 -43.20 -28.56
C SER A 174 -14.82 -43.12 -29.37
N SER A 175 -14.99 -42.99 -30.68
CA SER A 175 -14.09 -43.45 -31.74
C SER A 175 -12.91 -42.51 -32.05
N PRO A 176 -11.81 -43.01 -32.68
CA PRO A 176 -10.51 -42.32 -32.75
C PRO A 176 -10.37 -41.26 -33.85
N LEU A 177 -11.46 -40.86 -34.52
CA LEU A 177 -11.38 -40.11 -35.78
C LEU A 177 -11.40 -38.58 -35.62
N GLU A 178 -11.89 -38.04 -34.50
CA GLU A 178 -12.07 -36.59 -34.34
C GLU A 178 -10.83 -35.86 -33.77
N ASP A 179 -10.00 -36.54 -32.96
CA ASP A 179 -8.83 -35.93 -32.32
C ASP A 179 -7.64 -35.67 -33.27
N ALA A 180 -7.60 -36.35 -34.42
CA ALA A 180 -6.58 -36.11 -35.44
C ALA A 180 -6.86 -34.82 -36.24
N ALA A 181 -8.13 -34.44 -36.41
CA ALA A 181 -8.53 -33.26 -37.17
C ALA A 181 -8.13 -31.95 -36.47
N ILE A 182 -8.25 -31.89 -35.14
CA ILE A 182 -7.93 -30.69 -34.35
C ILE A 182 -6.43 -30.42 -34.30
N ARG A 183 -5.60 -31.47 -34.23
CA ARG A 183 -4.13 -31.33 -34.25
C ARG A 183 -3.60 -30.86 -35.61
N ASN A 184 -4.23 -31.26 -36.72
CA ASN A 184 -3.80 -30.87 -38.06
C ASN A 184 -4.17 -29.42 -38.41
N ALA A 185 -5.30 -28.90 -37.91
CA ALA A 185 -5.71 -27.51 -38.10
C ALA A 185 -4.71 -26.51 -37.48
N LYS A 186 -4.06 -26.88 -36.37
CA LYS A 186 -3.11 -26.00 -35.68
C LYS A 186 -1.72 -25.94 -36.32
N ARG A 187 -1.39 -26.91 -37.18
CA ARG A 187 -0.09 -27.00 -37.87
C ARG A 187 -0.06 -26.23 -39.20
N ARG A 188 -1.22 -25.97 -39.81
CA ARG A 188 -1.33 -25.20 -41.07
C ARG A 188 -1.29 -23.68 -40.91
N ARG A 189 -1.46 -23.14 -39.70
CA ARG A 189 -1.42 -21.68 -39.46
C ARG A 189 -0.01 -21.10 -39.29
N SER A 190 1.02 -21.95 -39.29
CA SER A 190 2.42 -21.57 -39.03
C SER A 190 3.23 -21.30 -40.31
N THR A 191 2.64 -21.43 -41.49
CA THR A 191 3.35 -21.34 -42.78
C THR A 191 2.60 -20.43 -43.76
N SER A 192 2.38 -19.17 -43.42
CA SER A 192 2.05 -18.14 -44.42
C SER A 192 2.49 -16.75 -43.96
N THR A 193 3.80 -16.55 -43.87
CA THR A 193 4.40 -15.21 -43.97
C THR A 193 5.68 -15.35 -44.79
N LEU A 194 5.53 -15.34 -46.11
CA LEU A 194 6.63 -15.03 -47.02
C LEU A 194 6.62 -13.52 -47.29
N PRO A 195 7.79 -12.89 -47.45
CA PRO A 195 7.92 -11.46 -47.67
C PRO A 195 7.74 -11.13 -49.15
N GLN A 196 7.00 -10.07 -49.46
CA GLN A 196 7.24 -9.28 -50.67
C GLN A 196 8.12 -8.11 -50.23
N GLY A 197 9.29 -7.81 -50.79
CA GLY A 197 9.78 -8.09 -52.13
C GLY A 197 9.87 -6.77 -52.89
N THR A 198 11.06 -6.15 -52.78
CA THR A 198 11.68 -5.09 -53.63
C THR A 198 10.93 -3.77 -53.84
#